data_AF-A0A2V6WNY8-F1
#
_entry.id   AF-A0A2V6WNY8-F1
#
_cell.length_a   1.000
_cell.length_b   1.000
_cell.length_c   1.000
_cell.angle_alpha   90.00
_cell.angle_beta   90.00
_cell.angle_gamma   90.00
#
_symmetry.space_group_name_H-M   'P 1'
#
loop_
_entity.id
_entity.type
_entity.pdbx_description
1 polymer ?
#
loop_
_entity_poly.entity_id
_entity_poly.type
_entity_poly.pdbx_seq_one_letter_code
_entity_poly.pdbx_strand_id
1 'polypeptide(L)'
;MALDIVALGTVPAGEAPAAASEIDYVGRAFWQCRRFIDLLRHTLGAEPEGAKLRVRRTGPDFDPYLEVVVEFDEANPAARAYANRCDREAPTRWDRTAETASRPSPSSQGRLADR
;
A
#
# COMPACT_ATOMS: atom_id res chain seq x y z
N MET A 1 7.06 -9.65 -23.25
CA MET A 1 6.86 -8.88 -22.01
C MET A 1 6.50 -9.87 -20.94
N ALA A 2 7.32 -10.00 -19.90
CA ALA A 2 7.05 -10.86 -18.75
C ALA A 2 6.41 -9.96 -17.70
N LEU A 3 5.12 -10.17 -17.45
CA LEU A 3 4.39 -9.46 -16.40
C LEU A 3 4.42 -10.33 -15.15
N ASP A 4 4.88 -9.75 -14.05
CA ASP A 4 4.87 -10.38 -12.74
C ASP A 4 3.93 -9.63 -11.80
N ILE A 5 3.55 -10.29 -10.70
CA ILE A 5 2.49 -9.83 -9.82
C ILE A 5 2.95 -9.95 -8.37
N VAL A 6 2.95 -8.83 -7.66
CA VAL A 6 3.13 -8.82 -6.20
C VAL A 6 1.76 -8.65 -5.54
N ALA A 7 1.42 -9.58 -4.65
CA ALA A 7 0.21 -9.52 -3.84
C ALA A 7 0.44 -8.69 -2.58
N LEU A 8 -0.35 -7.63 -2.40
CA LEU A 8 -0.28 -6.73 -1.25
C LEU A 8 -1.33 -7.07 -0.19
N GLY A 9 -2.34 -7.88 -0.54
CA GLY A 9 -3.46 -8.25 0.33
C GLY A 9 -4.67 -7.33 0.20
N THR A 10 -5.69 -7.55 1.02
CA THR A 10 -7.00 -6.85 0.96
C THR A 10 -6.99 -5.52 1.72
N VAL A 11 -6.16 -5.44 2.75
CA VAL A 11 -6.06 -4.32 3.71
C VAL A 11 -4.59 -4.09 4.08
N PRO A 12 -4.24 -2.92 4.66
CA PRO A 12 -2.95 -2.68 5.28
C PRO A 12 -2.54 -3.80 6.25
N ALA A 13 -1.26 -4.17 6.30
CA ALA A 13 -0.78 -5.33 7.07
C ALA A 13 -1.11 -5.30 8.58
N GLY A 14 -1.37 -4.13 9.17
CA GLY A 14 -1.77 -4.01 10.57
C GLY A 14 -3.28 -4.13 10.80
N GLU A 15 -4.10 -4.05 9.76
CA GLU A 15 -5.56 -4.01 9.82
C GLU A 15 -6.19 -5.40 9.62
N ALA A 16 -7.38 -5.59 10.18
CA ALA A 16 -8.12 -6.83 10.00
C ALA A 16 -8.93 -6.78 8.68
N PRO A 17 -8.72 -7.71 7.73
CA PRO A 17 -9.56 -7.83 6.54
C PRO A 17 -10.96 -8.31 6.91
N ALA A 18 -11.91 -8.10 5.99
CA ALA A 18 -13.23 -8.71 6.10
C ALA A 18 -13.11 -10.24 6.23
N ALA A 19 -13.92 -10.84 7.09
CA ALA A 19 -13.90 -12.29 7.26
C ALA A 19 -14.71 -12.95 6.13
N ALA A 20 -14.23 -14.07 5.59
CA ALA A 20 -14.93 -14.82 4.55
C ALA A 20 -16.33 -15.30 5.00
N SER A 21 -16.55 -15.41 6.31
CA SER A 21 -17.85 -15.78 6.88
C SER A 21 -18.86 -14.62 6.95
N GLU A 22 -18.49 -13.39 6.56
CA GLU A 22 -19.42 -12.25 6.55
C GLU A 22 -20.41 -12.33 5.38
N ILE A 23 -21.67 -11.96 5.65
CA ILE A 23 -22.79 -12.02 4.67
C ILE A 23 -22.52 -11.19 3.40
N ASP A 24 -21.76 -10.10 3.51
CA ASP A 24 -21.35 -9.25 2.39
C ASP A 24 -19.82 -9.18 2.26
N TYR A 25 -19.14 -10.32 2.41
CA TYR A 25 -17.69 -10.41 2.29
C TYR A 25 -17.19 -9.79 0.98
N VAL A 26 -17.79 -10.15 -0.17
CA VAL A 26 -17.38 -9.65 -1.49
C VAL A 26 -17.51 -8.13 -1.59
N GLY A 27 -18.63 -7.57 -1.12
CA GLY A 27 -18.86 -6.13 -1.12
C GLY A 27 -17.85 -5.40 -0.24
N ARG A 28 -17.67 -5.87 1.00
CA ARG A 28 -16.70 -5.31 1.96
C ARG A 28 -15.26 -5.40 1.47
N ALA A 29 -14.82 -6.59 1.05
CA ALA A 29 -13.46 -6.83 0.60
C ALA A 29 -13.14 -6.02 -0.65
N PHE A 30 -14.07 -5.89 -1.59
CA PHE A 30 -13.90 -5.02 -2.75
C PHE A 30 -13.73 -3.54 -2.35
N TRP A 31 -14.54 -3.06 -1.39
CA TRP A 31 -14.45 -1.69 -0.90
C TRP A 31 -13.12 -1.44 -0.17
N GLN A 32 -12.68 -2.38 0.67
CA GLN A 32 -11.38 -2.37 1.34
C GLN A 32 -10.23 -2.33 0.34
N CYS A 33 -10.24 -3.21 -0.67
CA CYS A 33 -9.23 -3.22 -1.74
C CYS A 33 -9.16 -1.88 -2.47
N ARG A 34 -10.30 -1.30 -2.85
CA ARG A 34 -10.33 0.01 -3.51
C ARG A 34 -9.75 1.11 -2.63
N ARG A 35 -10.15 1.14 -1.35
CA ARG A 35 -9.61 2.10 -0.38
C ARG A 35 -8.11 1.93 -0.21
N PHE A 36 -7.60 0.69 -0.22
CA PHE A 36 -6.19 0.41 -0.08
C PHE A 36 -5.38 0.86 -1.31
N ILE A 37 -5.92 0.67 -2.52
CA ILE A 37 -5.32 1.21 -3.75
C ILE A 37 -5.23 2.74 -3.70
N ASP A 38 -6.31 3.43 -3.30
CA ASP A 38 -6.30 4.88 -3.15
C ASP A 38 -5.26 5.34 -2.10
N LEU A 39 -5.16 4.61 -0.99
CA LEU A 39 -4.16 4.89 0.04
C LEU A 39 -2.73 4.69 -0.48
N LEU A 40 -2.46 3.61 -1.22
CA LEU A 40 -1.17 3.33 -1.86
C LEU A 40 -0.80 4.43 -2.85
N ARG A 41 -1.74 4.88 -3.69
CA ARG A 41 -1.52 5.97 -4.65
C ARG A 41 -1.27 7.32 -3.96
N HIS A 42 -1.95 7.60 -2.86
CA HIS A 42 -1.70 8.79 -2.06
C HIS A 42 -0.33 8.76 -1.37
N THR A 43 0.13 7.56 -1.02
CA THR A 43 1.31 7.28 -0.22
C THR A 43 2.60 7.19 -1.02
N LEU A 44 2.58 6.46 -2.13
CA LEU A 44 3.73 6.14 -2.97
C LEU A 44 3.75 6.97 -4.25
N GLY A 45 2.63 7.62 -4.58
CA GLY A 45 2.42 8.34 -5.82
C GLY A 45 1.70 7.52 -6.88
N ALA A 46 1.53 8.12 -8.05
CA ALA A 46 0.95 7.46 -9.20
C ALA A 46 1.88 6.36 -9.74
N GLU A 47 1.26 5.41 -10.43
CA GLU A 47 1.92 4.22 -10.95
C GLU A 47 2.76 4.59 -12.18
N PRO A 48 4.03 4.18 -12.26
CA PRO A 48 4.85 4.42 -13.45
C PRO A 48 4.37 3.56 -14.62
N GLU A 49 4.83 3.92 -15.83
CA GLU A 49 4.59 3.10 -17.02
C GLU A 49 5.11 1.67 -16.79
N GLY A 50 4.27 0.69 -17.11
CA GLY A 50 4.56 -0.72 -16.89
C GLY A 50 4.21 -1.26 -15.50
N ALA A 51 3.67 -0.45 -14.57
CA ALA A 51 3.11 -0.92 -13.30
C ALA A 51 1.62 -0.55 -13.17
N LYS A 52 0.82 -1.44 -12.57
CA LYS A 52 -0.62 -1.24 -12.37
C LYS A 52 -1.20 -1.98 -11.17
N LEU A 53 -1.90 -1.26 -10.32
CA LEU A 53 -2.59 -1.69 -9.12
C LEU A 53 -3.99 -2.12 -9.52
N ARG A 54 -4.33 -3.35 -9.17
CA ARG A 54 -5.61 -3.96 -9.52
C ARG A 54 -6.12 -4.78 -8.37
N VAL A 55 -7.44 -4.94 -8.35
CA VAL A 55 -8.09 -5.92 -7.48
C VAL A 55 -8.11 -7.25 -8.22
N ARG A 56 -7.39 -8.23 -7.70
CA ARG A 56 -7.44 -9.61 -8.17
C ARG A 56 -8.52 -10.37 -7.43
N ARG A 57 -9.23 -11.22 -8.15
CA ARG A 57 -10.18 -12.19 -7.62
C ARG A 57 -9.57 -13.57 -7.81
N THR A 58 -9.44 -14.31 -6.72
CA THR A 58 -8.85 -15.66 -6.69
C THR A 58 -9.82 -16.60 -5.99
N GLY A 59 -10.07 -17.78 -6.53
CA GLY A 59 -10.98 -18.77 -5.93
C GLY A 59 -12.21 -19.06 -6.78
N PRO A 60 -13.14 -19.89 -6.27
CA PRO A 60 -14.35 -20.28 -6.98
C PRO A 60 -15.30 -19.09 -7.16
N ASP A 61 -16.12 -19.11 -8.22
CA ASP A 61 -17.03 -18.01 -8.57
C ASP A 61 -18.00 -17.60 -7.45
N PHE A 62 -18.30 -18.51 -6.51
CA PHE A 62 -19.23 -18.29 -5.40
C PHE A 62 -18.61 -17.74 -4.12
N ASP A 63 -17.28 -17.84 -3.95
CA ASP A 63 -16.57 -17.29 -2.80
C ASP A 63 -15.17 -16.80 -3.20
N PRO A 64 -15.09 -15.78 -4.07
CA PRO A 64 -13.79 -15.31 -4.55
C PRO A 64 -13.09 -14.51 -3.46
N TYR A 65 -11.87 -14.91 -3.14
CA TYR A 65 -10.94 -14.11 -2.36
C TYR A 65 -10.53 -12.86 -3.17
N LEU A 66 -10.66 -11.68 -2.57
CA LEU A 66 -10.28 -10.42 -3.18
C LEU A 66 -8.99 -9.92 -2.54
N GLU A 67 -8.05 -9.50 -3.37
CA GLU A 67 -6.77 -8.95 -2.92
C GLU A 67 -6.30 -7.84 -3.87
N VAL A 68 -5.55 -6.90 -3.33
CA VAL A 68 -4.85 -5.89 -4.13
C VAL A 68 -3.54 -6.49 -4.61
N VAL A 69 -3.29 -6.35 -5.90
CA VAL A 69 -2.03 -6.75 -6.53
C VAL A 69 -1.45 -5.60 -7.32
N VAL A 70 -0.13 -5.57 -7.44
CA VAL A 70 0.58 -4.74 -8.41
C VAL A 70 1.11 -5.63 -9.53
N GLU A 71 0.55 -5.46 -10.72
CA GLU A 71 1.06 -6.04 -11.96
C GLU A 71 2.19 -5.15 -12.46
N PHE A 72 3.37 -5.70 -12.75
CA PHE A 72 4.49 -4.93 -13.27
C PHE A 72 5.24 -5.66 -14.38
N ASP A 73 5.78 -4.91 -15.33
CA ASP A 73 6.70 -5.45 -16.34
C ASP A 73 8.08 -5.65 -15.73
N GLU A 74 8.53 -6.91 -15.64
CA GLU A 74 9.85 -7.25 -15.11
C GLU A 74 10.99 -6.68 -15.97
N ALA A 75 10.74 -6.46 -17.26
CA ALA A 75 11.71 -5.83 -18.15
C ALA A 75 11.85 -4.33 -17.88
N ASN A 76 10.92 -3.71 -17.15
CA ASN A 76 10.95 -2.31 -16.79
C ASN A 76 11.45 -2.12 -15.33
N PRO A 77 12.68 -1.59 -15.14
CA PRO A 77 13.25 -1.43 -13.80
C PRO A 77 12.46 -0.44 -12.92
N ALA A 78 11.80 0.56 -13.52
CA ALA A 78 10.96 1.51 -12.77
C ALA A 78 9.67 0.84 -12.26
N ALA A 79 9.04 0.01 -13.09
CA ALA A 79 7.86 -0.76 -12.70
C ALA A 79 8.18 -1.76 -11.58
N ARG A 80 9.29 -2.50 -11.73
CA ARG A 80 9.78 -3.41 -10.69
C ARG A 80 10.14 -2.70 -9.40
N ALA A 81 10.79 -1.53 -9.47
CA ALA A 81 11.10 -0.73 -8.28
C ALA A 81 9.84 -0.25 -7.58
N TYR A 82 8.81 0.15 -8.34
CA TYR A 82 7.51 0.53 -7.79
C TYR A 82 6.80 -0.65 -7.10
N ALA A 83 6.78 -1.84 -7.71
CA ALA A 83 6.19 -3.02 -7.10
C ALA A 83 6.88 -3.40 -5.77
N ASN A 84 8.22 -3.41 -5.74
CA ASN A 84 8.99 -3.63 -4.51
C ASN A 84 8.75 -2.54 -3.46
N ARG A 85 8.57 -1.29 -3.90
CA ARG A 85 8.21 -0.18 -3.02
C ARG A 85 6.80 -0.37 -2.45
N CYS A 86 5.84 -0.81 -3.24
CA CYS A 86 4.50 -1.13 -2.76
C CYS A 86 4.54 -2.19 -1.65
N ASP A 87 5.32 -3.25 -1.82
CA ASP A 87 5.46 -4.30 -0.80
C ASP A 87 6.13 -3.79 0.49
N ARG A 88 7.22 -3.03 0.37
CA ARG A 88 8.06 -2.63 1.51
C ARG A 88 7.60 -1.36 2.21
N GLU A 89 7.05 -0.41 1.48
CA GLU A 89 6.62 0.91 1.95
C GLU A 89 5.08 1.03 2.02
N ALA A 90 4.35 -0.09 1.86
CA ALA A 90 2.91 -0.13 2.06
C ALA A 90 2.55 0.43 3.45
N PRO A 91 1.51 1.29 3.53
CA PRO A 91 0.98 1.71 4.80
C PRO A 91 0.46 0.49 5.57
N THR A 92 0.73 0.45 6.86
CA THR A 92 0.27 -0.62 7.77
C THR A 92 -1.08 -0.31 8.42
N ARG A 93 -1.57 0.93 8.28
CA ARG A 93 -2.83 1.44 8.85
C ARG A 93 -3.60 2.26 7.82
N TRP A 94 -4.92 2.34 7.96
CA TRP A 94 -5.80 3.14 7.09
C TRP A 94 -5.55 4.64 7.22
N ASP A 95 -5.33 5.10 8.45
CA ASP A 95 -5.00 6.48 8.75
C ASP A 95 -3.49 6.62 8.78
N ARG A 96 -2.95 7.28 7.76
CA ARG A 96 -1.71 8.00 7.91
C ARG A 96 -2.06 9.32 8.56
N THR A 97 -2.29 9.32 9.88
CA THR A 97 -1.93 10.53 10.63
C THR A 97 -0.48 10.76 10.27
N ALA A 98 -0.23 11.84 9.55
CA ALA A 98 1.09 12.24 9.12
C ALA A 98 1.95 12.46 10.36
N GLU A 99 2.52 11.40 10.92
CA GLU A 99 3.61 11.49 11.88
C GLU A 99 4.90 11.75 11.10
N THR A 100 4.83 12.73 10.20
CA THR A 100 5.97 13.56 9.81
C THR A 100 6.28 14.50 10.96
N ALA A 101 6.40 13.98 12.18
CA ALA A 101 7.17 14.65 13.21
C ALA A 101 8.64 14.28 12.96
N SER A 102 9.19 14.84 11.89
CA SER A 102 10.55 15.38 12.00
C SER A 102 10.54 16.20 13.28
N ARG A 103 11.07 15.65 14.38
CA ARG A 103 11.54 16.51 15.47
C ARG A 103 12.66 17.33 14.84
N PRO A 104 12.54 18.65 14.64
CA PRO A 104 13.75 19.44 14.64
C PRO A 104 14.35 19.24 16.03
N SER A 105 15.49 18.56 16.10
CA SER A 105 16.37 18.66 17.25
C SER A 105 16.56 20.15 17.54
N PRO A 106 16.28 20.64 18.76
CA PRO A 106 16.73 21.98 19.11
C PRO A 106 18.25 21.89 19.28
N SER A 107 18.97 22.00 18.17
CA SER A 107 20.37 22.40 18.13
C SER A 107 20.44 23.83 18.66
N SER A 108 20.47 23.95 19.99
CA SER A 108 20.78 25.21 20.68
C SER A 108 22.24 25.14 21.12
N GLN A 109 23.15 25.23 20.16
CA GLN A 109 24.48 25.78 20.42
C GLN A 109 24.38 27.31 20.34
N GLY A 110 24.86 27.96 21.40
CA GLY A 110 24.97 29.41 21.54
C GLY A 110 24.49 29.80 22.94
N ARG A 111 25.29 30.38 23.83
CA ARG A 111 26.51 31.16 23.61
C ARG A 111 27.19 31.30 24.97
N LEU A 112 28.51 31.13 24.97
CA LEU A 112 29.41 31.69 25.96
C LEU A 112 29.11 33.20 26.15
N ALA A 113 28.83 33.67 27.36
CA ALA A 113 29.18 35.02 27.85
C ALA A 113 28.65 35.30 29.28
N ASP A 114 29.60 35.59 30.18
CA ASP A 114 29.56 36.66 31.20
C ASP A 114 28.58 36.54 32.39
N ARG A 115 29.09 36.05 33.53
CA ARG A 115 29.36 36.85 34.76
C ARG A 115 29.74 35.97 35.96
#